data_AF-A0A7U9RI56-F1
#
_entry.id   AF-A0A7U9RI56-F1
#
_cell.length_a   1.000
_cell.length_b   1.000
_cell.length_c   1.000
_cell.angle_alpha   90.00
_cell.angle_beta   90.00
_cell.angle_gamma   90.00
#
_symmetry.space_group_name_H-M   'P 1'
#
loop_
_entity.id
_entity.type
_entity.pdbx_description
1 polymer ?
#
loop_
_entity_poly.entity_id
_entity_poly.type
_entity_poly.pdbx_seq_one_letter_code
_entity_poly.pdbx_strand_id
1 'polypeptide(L)'
;MISYGKEVEQTQIKTREIVYNFLVDFIKKNGYAPSIREICSGTYLSSTASVYNHLLALEDEGRMEMKANSPRAIKLMGYEFRKMEELA
;
A
#
# COMPACT_ATOMS: atom_id res chain seq x y z
N MET A 1 17.06 11.67 30.17
CA MET A 1 16.27 12.11 29.01
C MET A 1 16.27 10.94 28.03
N ILE A 2 15.12 10.32 27.82
CA ILE A 2 15.03 9.07 27.05
C ILE A 2 14.87 9.41 25.57
N SER A 3 15.83 8.96 24.75
CA SER A 3 15.83 9.11 23.29
C SER A 3 14.86 8.11 22.64
N TYR A 4 13.55 8.34 22.76
CA TYR A 4 12.48 7.49 22.19
C TYR A 4 12.24 7.69 20.67
N GLY A 5 13.07 8.47 19.97
CA GLY A 5 12.76 8.92 18.61
C GLY A 5 13.13 7.94 17.48
N LYS A 6 14.21 7.17 17.61
CA LYS A 6 14.81 6.49 16.44
C LYS A 6 14.27 5.09 16.13
N GLU A 7 13.78 4.36 17.14
CA GLU A 7 13.29 2.99 16.95
C GLU A 7 11.87 2.93 16.36
N VAL A 8 11.04 3.92 16.69
CA VAL A 8 9.65 4.01 16.21
C VAL A 8 9.61 4.29 14.71
N GLU A 9 10.49 5.17 14.23
CA GLU A 9 10.59 5.57 12.82
C GLU A 9 11.04 4.40 11.92
N GLN A 10 12.03 3.61 12.37
CA GLN A 10 12.52 2.46 11.62
C GLN A 10 11.46 1.34 11.48
N THR A 11 10.58 1.19 12.46
CA THR A 11 9.50 0.21 12.45
C THR A 11 8.37 0.64 11.54
N GLN A 12 7.98 1.92 11.58
CA GLN A 12 6.96 2.51 10.70
C GLN A 12 7.35 2.40 9.21
N ILE A 13 8.62 2.64 8.87
CA ILE A 13 9.12 2.50 7.48
C ILE A 13 8.98 1.05 7.00
N LYS A 14 9.35 0.07 7.84
CA LYS A 14 9.22 -1.36 7.49
C LYS A 14 7.76 -1.75 7.23
N THR A 15 6.84 -1.29 8.07
CA THR A 15 5.41 -1.57 7.91
C THR A 15 4.86 -0.98 6.61
N ARG A 16 5.28 0.24 6.27
CA ARG A 16 4.87 0.88 5.02
C ARG A 16 5.34 0.11 3.78
N GLU A 17 6.57 -0.41 3.78
CA GLU A 17 7.05 -1.28 2.69
C GLU A 17 6.23 -2.57 2.57
N ILE A 18 5.80 -3.16 3.70
CA ILE A 18 4.91 -4.33 3.68
C ILE A 18 3.58 -3.99 2.99
N VAL A 19 2.98 -2.83 3.33
CA VAL A 19 1.75 -2.36 2.68
C VAL A 19 1.96 -2.16 1.18
N TYR A 20 3.03 -1.48 0.79
CA TYR A 20 3.32 -1.22 -0.62
C TYR A 20 3.54 -2.52 -1.42
N ASN A 21 4.34 -3.44 -0.91
CA ASN A 21 4.60 -4.72 -1.57
C ASN A 21 3.31 -5.52 -1.72
N PHE A 22 2.46 -5.54 -0.69
CA PHE A 22 1.14 -6.17 -0.76
C PHE A 22 0.27 -5.53 -1.86
N LEU A 23 0.23 -4.20 -1.96
CA LEU A 23 -0.51 -3.51 -3.02
C LEU A 23 -0.04 -3.96 -4.41
N VAL A 24 1.28 -3.94 -4.64
CA VAL A 24 1.89 -4.34 -5.91
C VAL A 24 1.53 -5.78 -6.27
N ASP A 25 1.71 -6.72 -5.34
CA ASP A 25 1.46 -8.14 -5.60
C ASP A 25 -0.02 -8.43 -5.80
N PHE A 26 -0.89 -7.80 -5.00
CA PHE A 26 -2.34 -7.95 -5.14
C PHE A 26 -2.82 -7.44 -6.49
N ILE A 27 -2.33 -6.27 -6.90
CA ILE A 27 -2.68 -5.63 -8.16
C ILE A 27 -2.16 -6.46 -9.35
N LYS A 28 -0.92 -6.95 -9.29
CA LYS A 28 -0.35 -7.84 -10.32
C LYS A 28 -1.13 -9.15 -10.45
N LYS A 29 -1.57 -9.71 -9.33
CA LYS A 29 -2.26 -11.02 -9.30
C LYS A 29 -3.73 -10.92 -9.71
N ASN A 30 -4.44 -9.89 -9.26
CA ASN A 30 -5.90 -9.79 -9.42
C ASN A 30 -6.31 -8.80 -10.52
N GLY A 31 -5.41 -7.91 -10.94
CA GLY A 31 -5.70 -6.89 -11.95
C GLY A 31 -6.51 -5.69 -11.43
N TYR A 32 -6.74 -5.59 -10.12
CA TYR A 32 -7.44 -4.47 -9.48
C TYR A 32 -6.84 -4.13 -8.10
N ALA A 33 -7.08 -2.91 -7.62
CA ALA A 33 -6.61 -2.45 -6.32
C ALA A 33 -7.37 -3.10 -5.15
N PRO A 34 -6.67 -3.53 -4.08
CA PRO A 34 -7.32 -4.11 -2.91
C PRO A 34 -8.10 -3.06 -2.10
N SER A 35 -9.05 -3.52 -1.32
CA SER A 35 -9.73 -2.73 -0.29
C SER A 35 -8.88 -2.62 0.99
N ILE A 36 -9.21 -1.64 1.85
CA ILE A 36 -8.57 -1.48 3.17
C ILE A 36 -8.65 -2.76 4.01
N ARG A 37 -9.76 -3.50 3.92
CA ARG A 37 -9.92 -4.78 4.65
C ARG A 37 -8.97 -5.85 4.13
N GLU A 38 -8.81 -5.97 2.81
CA GLU A 38 -7.86 -6.91 2.21
C GLU A 38 -6.42 -6.54 2.56
N ILE A 39 -6.09 -5.25 2.59
CA ILE A 39 -4.78 -4.76 3.03
C ILE A 39 -4.54 -5.14 4.50
N CYS A 40 -5.51 -4.91 5.40
CA CYS A 40 -5.39 -5.35 6.80
C CYS A 40 -5.12 -6.85 6.91
N SER A 41 -5.89 -7.68 6.20
CA SER A 41 -5.72 -9.13 6.21
C SER A 41 -4.38 -9.59 5.62
N GLY A 42 -3.88 -8.92 4.57
CA GLY A 42 -2.65 -9.27 3.89
C GLY A 42 -1.36 -8.73 4.52
N THR A 43 -1.47 -7.70 5.36
CA THR A 43 -0.32 -7.02 5.99
C THR A 43 -0.25 -7.26 7.50
N TYR A 44 -1.18 -8.05 8.06
CA TYR A 44 -1.33 -8.31 9.49
C TYR A 44 -1.53 -7.05 10.36
N LEU A 45 -1.99 -5.96 9.74
CA LEU A 45 -2.31 -4.72 10.44
C LEU A 45 -3.72 -4.80 11.02
N SER A 46 -3.81 -4.63 12.33
CA SER A 46 -5.04 -4.78 13.10
C SER A 46 -6.00 -3.58 13.01
N SER A 47 -5.52 -2.43 12.54
CA SER A 47 -6.33 -1.20 12.47
C SER A 47 -6.38 -0.62 11.06
N THR A 48 -7.60 -0.38 10.59
CA THR A 48 -7.87 0.33 9.33
C THR A 48 -7.30 1.75 9.33
N ALA A 49 -7.25 2.40 10.49
CA ALA A 49 -6.65 3.73 10.63
C ALA A 49 -5.14 3.69 10.42
N SER A 50 -4.46 2.66 10.92
CA SER A 50 -3.02 2.49 10.70
C SER A 50 -2.71 2.25 9.22
N VAL A 51 -3.48 1.39 8.56
CA VAL A 51 -3.37 1.19 7.11
C VAL A 51 -3.58 2.50 6.36
N TYR A 52 -4.62 3.26 6.71
CA TYR A 52 -4.91 4.54 6.06
C TYR A 52 -3.75 5.53 6.20
N ASN A 53 -3.15 5.67 7.39
CA ASN A 53 -1.98 6.50 7.60
C ASN A 53 -0.77 6.07 6.74
N HIS A 54 -0.54 4.76 6.62
CA HIS A 54 0.52 4.24 5.75
C HIS A 54 0.27 4.52 4.26
N LEU A 55 -0.99 4.45 3.82
CA LEU A 55 -1.36 4.79 2.44
C LEU A 55 -1.17 6.28 2.14
N LEU A 56 -1.57 7.16 3.07
CA LEU A 56 -1.32 8.59 2.94
C LEU A 56 0.18 8.91 2.88
N ALA A 57 1.00 8.25 3.70
CA ALA A 57 2.45 8.43 3.66
C ALA A 57 3.05 7.95 2.33
N LEU A 58 2.55 6.85 1.75
CA LEU A 58 2.98 6.37 0.42
C LEU A 58 2.55 7.30 -0.72
N GLU A 59 1.41 7.97 -0.56
CA GLU A 59 0.92 9.00 -1.48
C GLU A 59 1.75 10.28 -1.41
N ASP A 60 2.08 10.75 -0.21
CA ASP A 60 2.97 11.90 0.01
C ASP A 60 4.38 11.65 -0.55
N GLU A 61 4.85 10.39 -0.52
CA GLU A 61 6.09 9.96 -1.18
C GLU A 61 6.00 9.87 -2.71
N GLY A 62 4.82 10.06 -3.30
CA GLY A 62 4.61 9.97 -4.74
C GLY A 62 4.69 8.54 -5.31
N ARG A 63 4.62 7.51 -4.46
CA ARG A 63 4.68 6.10 -4.89
C ARG A 63 3.32 5.58 -5.36
N MET A 64 2.24 6.20 -4.89
CA MET A 64 0.88 5.88 -5.28
C MET A 64 -0.01 7.10 -5.20
N GLU A 65 -1.20 7.00 -5.77
CA GLU A 65 -2.27 7.99 -5.67
C GLU A 65 -3.54 7.26 -5.24
N MET A 66 -4.28 7.80 -4.28
CA MET A 66 -5.54 7.22 -3.81
C MET A 66 -6.64 8.29 -3.76
N LYS A 67 -7.74 8.05 -4.48
CA LYS A 67 -8.92 8.91 -4.30
C LYS A 67 -9.54 8.71 -2.93
N ALA A 68 -9.64 9.78 -2.15
CA ALA A 68 -10.45 9.83 -0.94
C ALA A 68 -11.88 9.34 -1.26
N ASN A 69 -12.40 8.42 -0.44
CA ASN A 69 -13.68 7.71 -0.62
C ASN A 69 -13.76 6.66 -1.74
N SER A 70 -12.64 6.30 -2.38
CA SER A 70 -12.60 5.17 -3.32
C SER A 70 -11.34 4.33 -3.11
N PRO A 71 -11.32 3.41 -2.13
CA PRO A 71 -10.17 2.54 -1.85
C PRO A 71 -9.74 1.69 -3.06
N ARG A 72 -10.66 1.42 -3.99
CA ARG A 72 -10.37 0.71 -5.25
C ARG A 72 -9.73 1.58 -6.33
N ALA A 73 -9.58 2.87 -6.09
CA ALA A 73 -8.90 3.81 -6.96
C ALA A 73 -7.48 4.10 -6.41
N ILE A 74 -6.74 3.04 -6.11
CA ILE A 74 -5.30 3.12 -5.85
C ILE A 74 -4.59 2.96 -7.20
N LYS A 75 -3.80 3.96 -7.56
CA LYS A 75 -2.93 3.93 -8.73
C LYS A 75 -1.48 3.88 -8.25
N LEU A 76 -0.74 2.86 -8.66
CA LEU A 76 0.70 2.78 -8.39
C LEU A 76 1.46 3.65 -9.41
N MET A 77 2.33 4.52 -8.92
CA MET A 77 3.14 5.39 -9.78
C MET A 77 4.36 4.61 -10.27
N GLY A 78 4.62 4.64 -11.58
CA GLY A 78 5.71 3.88 -12.21
C GLY A 78 5.38 2.43 -12.57
N TYR A 79 4.13 1.99 -12.39
CA TYR A 79 3.65 0.69 -12.87
C TYR A 79 2.74 0.88 -14.08
N GLU A 80 3.11 0.29 -15.22
CA GLU A 80 2.23 0.17 -16.37
C GLU A 80 1.63 -1.23 -16.43
N PHE A 81 0.30 -1.32 -16.46
CA PHE A 81 -0.39 -2.57 -16.73
C PHE A 81 -0.27 -2.88 -18.22
N ARG A 82 0.54 -3.87 -18.58
CA ARG A 82 0.45 -4.49 -19.89
C ARG A 82 -0.54 -5.63 -19.82
N LYS A 83 -1.62 -5.55 -20.60
CA LYS A 83 -2.42 -6.73 -20.94
C LYS A 83 -1.47 -7.74 -21.57
N MET A 84 -1.32 -8.90 -20.95
CA MET A 84 -0.74 -10.03 -21.66
C MET A 84 -1.81 -10.48 -22.66
N GLU A 85 -1.56 -10.20 -23.93
CA GLU A 85 -2.33 -10.75 -25.02
C GLU A 85 -1.95 -12.24 -25.09
N GLU A 86 -2.89 -13.13 -24.76
CA GLU A 86 -2.70 -14.56 -25.01
C GLU A 86 -2.50 -14.73 -26.51
N LEU A 87 -1.33 -15.22 -26.91
CA LEU A 87 -1.11 -15.71 -28.26
C LEU A 87 -2.02 -16.93 -28.45
N ALA A 88 -3.10 -16.72 -29.20
CA ALA A 88 -4.02 -17.75 -29.66
C ALA A 88 -3.34 -18.75 -30.61
#